data_AF-A0A099GJN0-F1
#
_entry.id   AF-A0A099GJN0-F1
#
_cell.length_a   1.000
_cell.length_b   1.000
_cell.length_c   1.000
_cell.angle_alpha   90.00
_cell.angle_beta   90.00
_cell.angle_gamma   90.00
#
_symmetry.space_group_name_H-M   'P 1'
#
loop_
_entity.id
_entity.type
_entity.pdbx_description
1 polymer ?
#
loop_
_entity_poly.entity_id
_entity_poly.type
_entity_poly.pdbx_seq_one_letter_code
_entity_poly.pdbx_strand_id
1 'polypeptide(L)'
;MAGSLETAVDPAEGLEFSDRPVPPDQRMGRMPLTMAWWSVCSAMFYLVVSASLALAYGSVNAIIGLVLSVIAYAAVNAVLVRHAIRTGLSVSLFSRILLGQTGAAVATLIFFATAIYYAVFEGSVIALALQSYAGIAYPVAALIVVVYSVLLIFGSIQNWLDKFNGVLLPFYLIGLLSAVVLAISKYGYSDAWLKLGPAGGAPATGWWNCFVAFMGVWILMMFTYDYARFGRDEDREYHAKVNFGAPFYLVAFLLNGLVGIFLAASLPTEGGVTEVSVVLALIQLMGFAGLAFVWISQTRINTANYYLAAVNMESFAQTAFRLRLPKVVWACVVGVIAYVLMLADVFHYILQALAYQGIFVVAWVAIALVHIVTERREGVEHDRISFRLSDTRAVNPAGLGAWLVAAGVGLALHLAGGSAATFSAPATFVVAGVAYALLSRRQSRAAMPGTANHNPG
;
A
#
# COMPACT_ATOMS: atom_id res chain seq x y z
N MET A 1 27.22 15.95 -34.71
CA MET A 1 26.79 14.90 -33.79
C MET A 1 25.65 15.45 -32.95
N ALA A 2 24.42 15.27 -33.43
CA ALA A 2 23.22 15.73 -32.75
C ALA A 2 22.83 14.69 -31.71
N GLY A 3 22.87 15.08 -30.43
CA GLY A 3 22.32 14.29 -29.34
C GLY A 3 20.80 14.27 -29.48
N SER A 4 20.24 13.09 -29.66
CA SER A 4 18.82 12.84 -29.51
C SER A 4 18.42 13.24 -28.10
N LEU A 5 17.66 14.33 -27.98
CA LEU A 5 16.88 14.63 -26.80
C LEU A 5 15.90 13.46 -26.63
N GLU A 6 16.20 12.55 -25.70
CA GLU A 6 15.23 11.59 -25.18
C GLU A 6 14.02 12.40 -24.72
N THR A 7 12.92 12.26 -25.45
CA THR A 7 11.63 12.80 -25.08
C THR A 7 11.24 12.20 -23.75
N ALA A 8 11.45 12.97 -22.68
CA ALA A 8 10.86 12.69 -21.39
C ALA A 8 9.34 12.69 -21.57
N VAL A 9 8.75 11.51 -21.38
CA VAL A 9 7.32 11.23 -21.36
C VAL A 9 6.57 12.28 -20.53
N ASP A 10 5.49 12.83 -21.10
CA ASP A 10 4.63 13.83 -20.48
C ASP A 10 3.77 13.19 -19.37
N PRO A 11 3.75 13.69 -18.13
CA PRO A 11 3.02 13.10 -17.00
C PRO A 11 1.49 13.05 -17.12
N ALA A 12 0.90 13.54 -18.22
CA ALA A 12 -0.45 13.16 -18.62
C ALA A 12 -0.59 11.65 -18.93
N GLU A 13 0.52 10.95 -19.24
CA GLU A 13 0.58 9.55 -19.68
C GLU A 13 0.31 8.53 -18.56
N GLY A 14 0.60 8.81 -17.28
CA GLY A 14 0.34 7.87 -16.17
C GLY A 14 -1.13 7.46 -16.03
N LEU A 15 -2.03 8.36 -16.46
CA LEU A 15 -3.49 8.17 -16.51
C LEU A 15 -3.98 7.68 -17.89
N GLU A 16 -3.13 7.71 -18.92
CA GLU A 16 -3.40 7.20 -20.28
C GLU A 16 -3.35 5.66 -20.35
N PHE A 17 -2.83 5.01 -19.29
CA PHE A 17 -2.74 3.56 -19.15
C PHE A 17 -3.69 3.00 -18.09
N SER A 18 -4.77 3.71 -17.78
CA SER A 18 -5.79 3.23 -16.83
C SER A 18 -6.60 2.05 -17.40
N ASP A 19 -6.87 2.07 -18.71
CA ASP A 19 -7.75 1.14 -19.43
C ASP A 19 -7.03 0.20 -20.41
N ARG A 20 -5.71 0.37 -20.59
CA ARG A 20 -4.85 -0.49 -21.44
C ARG A 20 -3.51 -0.79 -20.77
N PRO A 21 -2.84 -1.91 -21.12
CA PRO A 21 -1.50 -2.22 -20.62
C PRO A 21 -0.46 -1.17 -21.06
N VAL A 22 0.60 -0.99 -20.26
CA VAL A 22 1.71 -0.08 -20.58
C VAL A 22 2.57 -0.68 -21.72
N PRO A 23 2.66 0.01 -22.88
CA PRO A 23 3.47 -0.43 -24.01
C PRO A 23 4.98 -0.48 -23.70
N PRO A 24 5.77 -1.37 -24.32
CA PRO A 24 7.21 -1.48 -24.05
C PRO A 24 8.02 -0.20 -24.25
N ASP A 25 7.66 0.61 -25.24
CA ASP A 25 8.30 1.88 -25.61
C ASP A 25 8.06 3.01 -24.59
N GLN A 26 7.03 2.89 -23.77
CA GLN A 26 6.67 3.87 -22.73
C GLN A 26 7.08 3.45 -21.32
N ARG A 27 7.99 2.46 -21.21
CA ARG A 27 8.48 1.97 -19.92
C ARG A 27 9.66 2.76 -19.39
N MET A 28 9.60 3.05 -18.10
CA MET A 28 10.61 3.75 -17.33
C MET A 28 11.88 2.90 -17.18
N GLY A 29 13.04 3.54 -17.28
CA GLY A 29 14.31 2.92 -16.93
C GLY A 29 14.42 2.63 -15.43
N ARG A 30 15.41 1.81 -15.07
CA ARG A 30 15.71 1.35 -13.71
C ARG A 30 15.62 2.42 -12.63
N MET A 31 16.37 3.52 -12.77
CA MET A 31 16.54 4.51 -11.71
C MET A 31 15.33 5.43 -11.54
N PRO A 32 14.70 5.96 -12.60
CA PRO A 32 13.45 6.70 -12.49
C PRO A 32 12.37 5.92 -11.72
N LEU A 33 12.15 4.64 -12.06
CA LEU A 33 11.16 3.82 -11.36
C LEU A 33 11.55 3.55 -9.90
N THR A 34 12.84 3.38 -9.61
CA THR A 34 13.33 3.30 -8.23
C THR A 34 13.02 4.57 -7.45
N MET A 35 13.31 5.74 -8.03
CA MET A 35 13.06 7.02 -7.36
C MET A 35 11.58 7.25 -7.11
N ALA A 36 10.72 6.92 -8.08
CA ALA A 36 9.28 6.98 -7.95
C ALA A 36 8.77 6.09 -6.80
N TRP A 37 9.25 4.84 -6.70
CA TRP A 37 8.80 3.90 -5.66
C TRP A 37 9.39 4.19 -4.28
N TRP A 38 10.67 4.55 -4.19
CA TRP A 38 11.34 4.88 -2.92
C TRP A 38 10.82 6.17 -2.29
N SER A 39 9.92 6.87 -2.98
CA SER A 39 9.10 7.90 -2.37
C SER A 39 8.14 7.43 -1.31
N VAL A 40 7.75 6.17 -1.38
CA VAL A 40 6.76 5.59 -0.48
C VAL A 40 7.36 5.18 0.87
N CYS A 41 8.69 5.12 1.01
CA CYS A 41 9.33 4.71 2.27
C CYS A 41 9.37 5.79 3.36
N SER A 42 9.00 7.04 3.04
CA SER A 42 8.99 8.19 3.98
C SER A 42 7.64 8.46 4.66
N ALA A 43 6.73 7.50 4.63
CA ALA A 43 5.42 7.59 5.25
C ALA A 43 5.51 7.60 6.79
N MET A 44 4.90 8.60 7.45
CA MET A 44 4.84 8.63 8.93
C MET A 44 4.00 7.47 9.46
N PHE A 45 3.07 6.96 8.65
CA PHE A 45 2.29 5.76 8.94
C PHE A 45 3.12 4.60 9.49
N TYR A 46 4.30 4.31 8.93
CA TYR A 46 5.12 3.18 9.38
C TYR A 46 5.69 3.37 10.78
N LEU A 47 6.04 4.60 11.16
CA LEU A 47 6.51 4.91 12.51
C LEU A 47 5.37 4.74 13.52
N VAL A 48 4.20 5.31 13.20
CA VAL A 48 3.02 5.32 14.07
C VAL A 48 2.46 3.92 14.28
N VAL A 49 2.28 3.13 13.21
CA VAL A 49 1.78 1.76 13.33
C VAL A 49 2.72 0.89 14.16
N SER A 50 4.03 1.01 13.93
CA SER A 50 5.02 0.20 14.66
C SER A 50 5.07 0.56 16.14
N ALA A 51 4.99 1.86 16.48
CA ALA A 51 4.85 2.31 17.86
C ALA A 51 3.55 1.80 18.50
N SER A 52 2.43 1.88 17.78
CA SER A 52 1.12 1.39 18.25
C SER A 52 1.15 -0.11 18.54
N LEU A 53 1.79 -0.90 17.67
CA LEU A 53 1.99 -2.33 17.88
C LEU A 53 2.93 -2.62 19.05
N ALA A 54 3.97 -1.83 19.25
CA ALA A 54 4.84 -1.97 20.41
C ALA A 54 4.12 -1.65 21.72
N LEU A 55 3.23 -0.65 21.75
CA LEU A 55 2.37 -0.36 22.90
C LEU A 55 1.39 -1.49 23.19
N ALA A 56 0.76 -2.04 22.14
CA ALA A 56 -0.26 -3.08 22.27
C ALA A 56 0.32 -4.47 22.60
N TYR A 57 1.46 -4.83 21.99
CA TYR A 57 1.99 -6.20 22.01
C TYR A 57 3.43 -6.31 22.50
N GLY A 58 4.13 -5.20 22.72
CA GLY A 58 5.53 -5.16 23.14
C GLY A 58 6.50 -4.92 21.98
N SER A 59 7.59 -4.18 22.24
CA SER A 59 8.58 -3.80 21.22
C SER A 59 9.25 -4.98 20.53
N VAL A 60 9.70 -5.98 21.29
CA VAL A 60 10.35 -7.17 20.73
C VAL A 60 9.40 -7.90 19.77
N ASN A 61 8.13 -8.02 20.17
CA ASN A 61 7.09 -8.61 19.34
C ASN A 61 6.84 -7.80 18.06
N ALA A 62 6.75 -6.47 18.16
CA ALA A 62 6.62 -5.58 17.01
C ALA A 62 7.80 -5.74 16.04
N ILE A 63 9.03 -5.76 16.52
CA ILE A 63 10.24 -5.93 15.70
C ILE A 63 10.22 -7.28 14.96
N ILE A 64 9.89 -8.38 15.65
CA ILE A 64 9.77 -9.71 15.02
C ILE A 64 8.68 -9.68 13.94
N GLY A 65 7.51 -9.09 14.23
CA GLY A 65 6.42 -8.94 13.26
C GLY A 65 6.81 -8.12 12.02
N LEU A 66 7.61 -7.06 12.19
CA LEU A 66 8.16 -6.25 11.10
C LEU A 66 9.12 -7.08 10.23
N VAL A 67 10.03 -7.85 10.83
CA VAL A 67 10.96 -8.72 10.09
C VAL A 67 10.20 -9.77 9.27
N LEU A 68 9.20 -10.42 9.86
CA LEU A 68 8.33 -11.37 9.15
C LEU A 68 7.59 -10.69 7.99
N SER A 69 7.14 -9.45 8.19
CA SER A 69 6.49 -8.65 7.14
C SER A 69 7.46 -8.35 6.00
N VAL A 70 8.70 -7.94 6.29
CA VAL A 70 9.74 -7.73 5.25
C VAL A 70 9.95 -8.99 4.42
N ILE A 71 10.05 -10.16 5.06
CA ILE A 71 10.24 -11.45 4.38
C ILE A 71 9.03 -11.76 3.48
N ALA A 72 7.81 -11.64 4.02
CA ALA A 72 6.58 -11.92 3.27
C ALA A 72 6.44 -11.00 2.05
N TYR A 73 6.67 -9.70 2.23
CA TYR A 73 6.62 -8.73 1.14
C TYR A 73 7.68 -8.98 0.08
N ALA A 74 8.92 -9.24 0.48
CA ALA A 74 9.98 -9.56 -0.46
C ALA A 74 9.64 -10.80 -1.30
N ALA A 75 9.09 -11.85 -0.70
CA ALA A 75 8.71 -13.06 -1.40
C ALA A 75 7.51 -12.85 -2.36
N VAL A 76 6.44 -12.23 -1.88
CA VAL A 76 5.20 -12.02 -2.64
C VAL A 76 5.42 -11.02 -3.77
N ASN A 77 6.03 -9.87 -3.49
CA ASN A 77 6.27 -8.86 -4.52
C ASN A 77 7.22 -9.35 -5.59
N ALA A 78 8.17 -10.21 -5.28
CA ALA A 78 9.03 -10.78 -6.30
C ALA A 78 8.22 -11.54 -7.37
N VAL A 79 7.07 -12.13 -7.03
CA VAL A 79 6.15 -12.75 -8.00
C VAL A 79 5.33 -11.68 -8.72
N LEU A 80 4.71 -10.77 -7.97
CA LEU A 80 3.83 -9.73 -8.50
C LEU A 80 4.55 -8.79 -9.48
N VAL A 81 5.72 -8.28 -9.09
CA VAL A 81 6.55 -7.35 -9.88
C VAL A 81 6.98 -7.96 -11.20
N ARG A 82 7.44 -9.22 -11.19
CA ARG A 82 7.84 -9.90 -12.42
C ARG A 82 6.67 -10.02 -13.40
N HIS A 83 5.48 -10.30 -12.89
CA HIS A 83 4.29 -10.41 -13.71
C HIS A 83 3.80 -9.03 -14.17
N ALA A 84 3.77 -8.02 -13.30
CA ALA A 84 3.39 -6.65 -13.66
C ALA A 84 4.29 -6.08 -14.75
N ILE A 85 5.62 -6.20 -14.61
CA ILE A 85 6.60 -5.77 -15.62
C ILE A 85 6.39 -6.56 -16.93
N ARG A 86 6.24 -7.89 -16.87
CA ARG A 86 6.05 -8.67 -18.11
C ARG A 86 4.80 -8.26 -18.88
N THR A 87 3.72 -7.90 -18.18
CA THR A 87 2.38 -7.74 -18.77
C THR A 87 1.95 -6.30 -18.98
N GLY A 88 2.50 -5.34 -18.24
CA GLY A 88 2.09 -3.93 -18.28
C GLY A 88 0.71 -3.66 -17.68
N LEU A 89 0.06 -4.65 -17.05
CA LEU A 89 -1.30 -4.53 -16.52
C LEU A 89 -1.35 -3.61 -15.29
N SER A 90 -2.43 -2.83 -15.16
CA SER A 90 -2.81 -2.26 -13.86
C SER A 90 -3.45 -3.31 -12.97
N VAL A 91 -3.54 -3.02 -11.68
CA VAL A 91 -4.34 -3.80 -10.73
C VAL A 91 -5.80 -3.89 -11.16
N SER A 92 -6.37 -2.81 -11.72
CA SER A 92 -7.73 -2.80 -12.24
C SER A 92 -7.90 -3.79 -13.40
N LEU A 93 -7.03 -3.73 -14.40
CA LEU A 93 -7.05 -4.64 -15.56
C LEU A 93 -6.82 -6.09 -15.14
N PHE A 94 -5.87 -6.33 -14.27
CA PHE A 94 -5.59 -7.67 -13.76
C PHE A 94 -6.77 -8.21 -12.93
N SER A 95 -7.42 -7.37 -12.13
CA SER A 95 -8.62 -7.75 -11.38
C SER A 95 -9.80 -8.11 -12.29
N ARG A 96 -9.92 -7.52 -13.48
CA ARG A 96 -10.92 -7.93 -14.48
C ARG A 96 -10.68 -9.35 -14.97
N ILE A 97 -9.41 -9.73 -15.18
CA ILE A 97 -9.04 -11.10 -15.57
C ILE A 97 -9.35 -12.08 -14.42
N LEU A 98 -8.97 -11.71 -13.19
CA LEU A 98 -9.14 -12.57 -12.02
C LEU A 98 -10.61 -12.77 -11.64
N LEU A 99 -11.40 -11.69 -11.60
CA LEU A 99 -12.70 -11.64 -10.92
C LEU A 99 -13.87 -11.32 -11.85
N GLY A 100 -13.61 -10.95 -13.11
CA GLY A 100 -14.59 -10.37 -14.01
C GLY A 100 -14.86 -8.89 -13.74
N GLN A 101 -15.69 -8.26 -14.57
CA GLN A 101 -15.98 -6.82 -14.49
C GLN A 101 -16.54 -6.38 -13.13
N THR A 102 -17.49 -7.14 -12.60
CA THR A 102 -18.14 -6.83 -11.30
C THR A 102 -17.15 -6.96 -10.15
N GLY A 103 -16.38 -8.04 -10.12
CA GLY A 103 -15.39 -8.25 -9.07
C GLY A 103 -14.24 -7.25 -9.14
N ALA A 104 -13.86 -6.82 -10.34
CA ALA A 104 -12.89 -5.74 -10.52
C ALA A 104 -13.39 -4.41 -9.97
N ALA A 105 -14.68 -4.08 -10.11
CA ALA A 105 -15.27 -2.90 -9.49
C ALA A 105 -15.21 -2.95 -7.95
N VAL A 106 -15.46 -4.13 -7.35
CA VAL A 106 -15.31 -4.30 -5.90
C VAL A 106 -13.84 -4.14 -5.47
N ALA A 107 -12.89 -4.68 -6.24
CA ALA A 107 -11.47 -4.52 -5.97
C ALA A 107 -11.01 -3.06 -6.08
N THR A 108 -11.44 -2.34 -7.11
CA THR A 108 -11.11 -0.91 -7.24
C THR A 108 -11.77 -0.07 -6.15
N LEU A 109 -12.99 -0.41 -5.72
CA LEU A 109 -13.64 0.22 -4.56
C LEU A 109 -12.79 0.13 -3.29
N ILE A 110 -12.37 -1.10 -2.95
CA ILE A 110 -11.53 -1.34 -1.77
C ILE A 110 -10.20 -0.60 -1.91
N PHE A 111 -9.61 -0.62 -3.10
CA PHE A 111 -8.35 0.07 -3.36
C PHE A 111 -8.48 1.58 -3.13
N PHE A 112 -9.42 2.26 -3.78
CA PHE A 112 -9.52 3.72 -3.64
C PHE A 112 -9.94 4.11 -2.22
N ALA A 113 -10.82 3.34 -1.57
CA ALA A 113 -11.20 3.61 -0.18
C ALA A 113 -9.99 3.53 0.75
N THR A 114 -9.11 2.55 0.52
CA THR A 114 -7.84 2.41 1.25
C THR A 114 -6.87 3.54 0.95
N ALA A 115 -6.74 3.94 -0.32
CA ALA A 115 -5.91 5.07 -0.70
C ALA A 115 -6.39 6.38 -0.07
N ILE A 116 -7.71 6.58 0.02
CA ILE A 116 -8.32 7.69 0.78
C ILE A 116 -7.97 7.59 2.25
N TYR A 117 -8.05 6.40 2.86
CA TYR A 117 -7.69 6.22 4.26
C TYR A 117 -6.22 6.61 4.55
N TYR A 118 -5.28 6.20 3.70
CA TYR A 118 -3.90 6.67 3.83
C TYR A 118 -3.76 8.16 3.55
N ALA A 119 -4.52 8.72 2.61
CA ALA A 119 -4.49 10.15 2.35
C ALA A 119 -4.97 10.96 3.56
N VAL A 120 -6.03 10.47 4.20
CA VAL A 120 -6.57 10.98 5.46
C VAL A 120 -5.52 10.88 6.56
N PHE A 121 -4.91 9.71 6.73
CA PHE A 121 -3.88 9.50 7.75
C PHE A 121 -2.70 10.46 7.60
N GLU A 122 -2.07 10.50 6.42
CA GLU A 122 -0.90 11.34 6.19
C GLU A 122 -1.27 12.83 6.21
N GLY A 123 -2.46 13.18 5.74
CA GLY A 123 -2.99 14.54 5.87
C GLY A 123 -3.19 14.94 7.33
N SER A 124 -3.73 14.04 8.15
CA SER A 124 -3.97 14.25 9.59
C SER A 124 -2.67 14.45 10.35
N VAL A 125 -1.59 13.77 9.96
CA VAL A 125 -0.25 13.97 10.53
C VAL A 125 0.27 15.40 10.27
N ILE A 126 0.10 15.93 9.05
CA ILE A 126 0.50 17.31 8.73
C ILE A 126 -0.38 18.31 9.47
N ALA A 127 -1.69 18.09 9.50
CA ALA A 127 -2.64 18.96 10.19
C ALA A 127 -2.34 19.06 11.70
N LEU A 128 -2.01 17.92 12.31
CA LEU A 128 -1.57 17.86 13.70
C LEU A 128 -0.23 18.58 13.91
N ALA A 129 0.75 18.38 13.03
CA ALA A 129 2.04 19.08 13.12
C ALA A 129 1.86 20.61 13.06
N LEU A 130 0.97 21.08 12.18
CA LEU A 130 0.57 22.49 12.09
C LEU A 130 -0.11 22.99 13.36
N GLN A 131 -1.04 22.22 13.91
CA GLN A 131 -1.72 22.57 15.16
C GLN A 131 -0.72 22.68 16.31
N SER A 132 0.15 21.67 16.46
CA SER A 132 1.12 21.57 17.54
C SER A 132 2.17 22.68 17.48
N TYR A 133 2.72 22.97 16.29
CA TYR A 133 3.79 23.97 16.13
C TYR A 133 3.27 25.40 15.99
N ALA A 134 2.24 25.62 15.17
CA ALA A 134 1.77 26.95 14.78
C ALA A 134 0.46 27.38 15.48
N GLY A 135 -0.15 26.52 16.31
CA GLY A 135 -1.39 26.83 17.04
C GLY A 135 -2.63 26.94 16.14
N ILE A 136 -2.56 26.49 14.88
CA ILE A 136 -3.69 26.53 13.95
C ILE A 136 -4.74 25.50 14.38
N ALA A 137 -6.01 25.90 14.47
CA ALA A 137 -7.10 24.98 14.78
C ALA A 137 -7.12 23.79 13.80
N TYR A 138 -7.23 22.56 14.32
CA TYR A 138 -7.13 21.34 13.52
C TYR A 138 -8.03 21.32 12.26
N PRO A 139 -9.33 21.70 12.32
CA PRO A 139 -10.18 21.71 11.12
C PRO A 139 -9.70 22.66 10.02
N VAL A 140 -9.03 23.76 10.40
CA VAL A 140 -8.45 24.72 9.47
C VAL A 140 -7.14 24.17 8.88
N ALA A 141 -6.29 23.58 9.72
CA ALA A 141 -5.07 22.91 9.26
C ALA A 141 -5.39 21.76 8.29
N ALA A 142 -6.39 20.94 8.61
CA ALA A 142 -6.90 19.88 7.74
C ALA A 142 -7.39 20.42 6.39
N LEU A 143 -8.14 21.53 6.38
CA LEU A 143 -8.63 22.15 5.15
C LEU A 143 -7.48 22.65 4.27
N ILE A 144 -6.49 23.33 4.87
CA ILE A 144 -5.28 23.77 4.16
C ILE A 144 -4.60 22.56 3.52
N VAL A 145 -4.45 21.47 4.28
CA VAL A 145 -3.78 20.25 3.82
C VAL A 145 -4.48 19.62 2.63
N VAL A 146 -5.80 19.50 2.69
CA VAL A 146 -6.62 18.93 1.62
C VAL A 146 -6.56 19.80 0.36
N VAL A 147 -6.75 21.12 0.49
CA VAL A 147 -6.76 22.04 -0.65
C VAL A 147 -5.43 21.97 -1.40
N TYR A 148 -4.29 22.05 -0.70
CA TYR A 148 -3.01 21.96 -1.39
C TYR A 148 -2.79 20.56 -1.99
N SER A 149 -3.17 19.49 -1.29
CA SER A 149 -2.99 18.11 -1.78
C SER A 149 -3.75 17.88 -3.08
N VAL A 150 -4.99 18.39 -3.19
CA VAL A 150 -5.79 18.34 -4.43
C VAL A 150 -5.11 19.14 -5.55
N LEU A 151 -4.60 20.34 -5.27
CA LEU A 151 -3.89 21.15 -6.26
C LEU A 151 -2.62 20.48 -6.78
N LEU A 152 -1.88 19.79 -5.90
CA LEU A 152 -0.65 19.09 -6.27
C LEU A 152 -0.89 17.91 -7.24
N ILE A 153 -2.09 17.34 -7.29
CA ILE A 153 -2.43 16.29 -8.28
C ILE A 153 -2.38 16.82 -9.70
N PHE A 154 -2.77 18.08 -9.92
CA PHE A 154 -2.87 18.68 -11.26
C PHE A 154 -1.58 19.36 -11.72
N GLY A 155 -0.67 19.66 -10.79
CA GLY A 155 0.67 20.08 -11.18
C GLY A 155 1.39 18.93 -11.89
N SER A 156 2.34 19.24 -12.77
CA SER A 156 3.33 18.31 -13.37
C SER A 156 4.30 17.77 -12.29
N ILE A 157 3.76 17.38 -11.15
CA ILE A 157 4.49 17.11 -9.92
C ILE A 157 5.13 15.74 -9.95
N GLN A 158 4.76 14.82 -10.85
CA GLN A 158 5.62 13.65 -11.11
C GLN A 158 6.95 14.05 -11.77
N ASN A 159 6.97 15.04 -12.68
CA ASN A 159 8.22 15.61 -13.21
C ASN A 159 9.03 16.40 -12.16
N TRP A 160 8.35 16.95 -11.15
CA TRP A 160 8.97 17.67 -10.03
C TRP A 160 9.48 16.69 -8.96
N LEU A 161 8.68 15.72 -8.55
CA LEU A 161 9.01 14.70 -7.56
C LEU A 161 10.10 13.76 -8.07
N ASP A 162 10.08 13.29 -9.32
CA ASP A 162 11.14 12.40 -9.82
C ASP A 162 12.51 13.07 -9.89
N LYS A 163 12.56 14.38 -10.19
CA LYS A 163 13.81 15.17 -10.15
C LYS A 163 14.27 15.48 -8.72
N PHE A 164 13.35 15.59 -7.75
CA PHE A 164 13.68 15.87 -6.34
C PHE A 164 13.78 14.61 -5.46
N ASN A 165 13.31 13.44 -5.90
CA ASN A 165 13.30 12.19 -5.14
C ASN A 165 14.71 11.78 -4.69
N GLY A 166 15.72 12.03 -5.53
CA GLY A 166 17.13 11.82 -5.20
C GLY A 166 17.64 12.69 -4.03
N VAL A 167 17.01 13.83 -3.77
CA VAL A 167 17.35 14.75 -2.66
C VAL A 167 16.46 14.51 -1.43
N LEU A 168 15.17 14.21 -1.66
CA LEU A 168 14.17 14.03 -0.61
C LEU A 168 14.41 12.77 0.24
N LEU A 169 14.91 11.68 -0.35
CA LEU A 169 15.21 10.47 0.41
C LEU A 169 16.40 10.66 1.38
N PRO A 170 17.56 11.22 0.96
CA PRO A 170 18.60 11.61 1.90
C PRO A 170 18.11 12.60 2.96
N PHE A 171 17.33 13.62 2.58
CA PHE A 171 16.72 14.55 3.53
C PHE A 171 15.87 13.81 4.58
N TYR A 172 15.09 12.83 4.13
CA TYR A 172 14.26 12.02 5.02
C TYR A 172 15.10 11.22 6.03
N LEU A 173 16.12 10.51 5.54
CA LEU A 173 16.99 9.70 6.40
C LEU A 173 17.80 10.57 7.38
N ILE A 174 18.26 11.75 6.93
CA ILE A 174 18.91 12.74 7.80
C ILE A 174 17.94 13.24 8.86
N GLY A 175 16.68 13.52 8.50
CA GLY A 175 15.65 13.94 9.43
C GLY A 175 15.37 12.88 10.51
N LEU A 176 15.21 11.61 10.12
CA LEU A 176 15.06 10.49 11.07
C LEU A 176 16.28 10.35 11.98
N LEU A 177 17.49 10.40 11.42
CA LEU A 177 18.72 10.31 12.20
C LEU A 177 18.83 11.49 13.18
N SER A 178 18.48 12.69 12.74
CA SER A 178 18.48 13.91 13.57
C SER A 178 17.50 13.77 14.73
N ALA A 179 16.30 13.24 14.49
CA ALA A 179 15.31 12.99 15.54
C ALA A 179 15.85 12.03 16.61
N VAL A 180 16.48 10.92 16.19
CA VAL A 180 17.10 9.95 17.11
C VAL A 180 18.25 10.58 17.89
N VAL A 181 19.18 11.28 17.21
CA VAL A 181 20.33 11.93 17.86
C VAL A 181 19.89 13.00 18.84
N LEU A 182 18.90 13.81 18.49
CA LEU A 182 18.36 14.86 19.37
C LEU A 182 17.63 14.26 20.58
N ALA A 183 16.87 13.19 20.39
CA ALA A 183 16.24 12.47 21.51
C ALA A 183 17.30 11.96 22.50
N ILE A 184 18.35 11.29 22.00
CA ILE A 184 19.47 10.80 22.82
C ILE A 184 20.20 11.97 23.49
N SER A 185 20.47 13.05 22.77
CA SER A 185 21.18 14.21 23.31
C SER A 185 20.41 14.94 24.40
N LYS A 186 19.07 14.97 24.32
CA LYS A 186 18.22 15.71 25.26
C LYS A 186 17.81 14.89 26.47
N TYR A 187 17.51 13.60 26.27
CA TYR A 187 16.95 12.72 27.30
C TYR A 187 17.88 11.58 27.73
N GLY A 188 19.02 11.42 27.06
CA GLY A 188 19.92 10.28 27.25
C GLY A 188 19.48 9.03 26.49
N TYR A 189 20.40 8.08 26.30
CA TYR A 189 20.06 6.77 25.76
C TYR A 189 19.56 5.85 26.88
N SER A 190 18.47 5.12 26.59
CA SER A 190 17.93 4.07 27.46
C SER A 190 17.48 2.89 26.61
N ASP A 191 17.61 1.67 27.15
CA ASP A 191 17.06 0.46 26.53
C ASP A 191 15.54 0.30 26.76
N ALA A 192 14.89 1.28 27.41
CA ALA A 192 13.46 1.28 27.71
C ALA A 192 12.58 1.08 26.47
N TRP A 193 13.00 1.55 25.29
CA TRP A 193 12.26 1.34 24.06
C TRP A 193 12.17 -0.13 23.65
N LEU A 194 13.08 -1.01 24.09
CA LEU A 194 12.98 -2.47 23.88
C LEU A 194 12.04 -3.14 24.89
N LYS A 195 11.71 -2.43 25.97
CA LYS A 195 10.83 -2.89 27.06
C LYS A 195 9.44 -2.24 27.01
N LEU A 196 9.16 -1.40 26.02
CA LEU A 196 7.84 -0.84 25.79
C LEU A 196 6.84 -1.98 25.54
N GLY A 197 5.65 -1.88 26.13
CA GLY A 197 4.61 -2.89 26.06
C GLY A 197 3.46 -2.59 27.03
N PRO A 198 2.40 -3.40 27.01
CA PRO A 198 1.26 -3.22 27.88
C PRO A 198 1.64 -3.45 29.35
N ALA A 199 0.96 -2.75 30.27
CA ALA A 199 1.26 -2.79 31.73
C ALA A 199 1.18 -4.20 32.34
N GLY A 200 0.38 -5.10 31.74
CA GLY A 200 0.26 -6.51 32.15
C GLY A 200 1.36 -7.43 31.62
N GLY A 201 2.35 -6.89 30.90
CA GLY A 201 3.40 -7.66 30.23
C GLY A 201 3.04 -8.01 28.77
N ALA A 202 4.06 -8.02 27.91
CA ALA A 202 3.90 -8.35 26.51
C ALA A 202 3.44 -9.81 26.32
N PRO A 203 2.40 -10.09 25.50
CA PRO A 203 1.98 -11.46 25.21
C PRO A 203 3.11 -12.27 24.56
N ALA A 204 3.28 -13.54 24.95
CA ALA A 204 4.34 -14.41 24.41
C ALA A 204 4.27 -14.59 22.88
N THR A 205 3.07 -14.56 22.30
CA THR A 205 2.82 -14.67 20.86
C THR A 205 2.43 -13.32 20.23
N GLY A 206 2.76 -12.19 20.87
CA GLY A 206 2.44 -10.86 20.37
C GLY A 206 2.99 -10.59 18.96
N TRP A 207 4.13 -11.19 18.61
CA TRP A 207 4.73 -11.07 17.28
C TRP A 207 3.81 -11.54 16.15
N TRP A 208 2.96 -12.53 16.41
CA TRP A 208 1.96 -13.02 15.45
C TRP A 208 0.91 -11.95 15.17
N ASN A 209 0.42 -11.29 16.22
CA ASN A 209 -0.53 -10.19 16.10
C ASN A 209 0.07 -9.02 15.32
N CYS A 210 1.34 -8.68 15.59
CA CYS A 210 2.05 -7.63 14.84
C CYS A 210 2.18 -7.97 13.35
N PHE A 211 2.54 -9.21 13.01
CA PHE A 211 2.58 -9.66 11.62
C PHE A 211 1.21 -9.60 10.94
N VAL A 212 0.17 -10.08 11.62
CA VAL A 212 -1.22 -10.08 11.11
C VAL A 212 -1.74 -8.65 10.92
N ALA A 213 -1.41 -7.71 11.81
CA ALA A 213 -1.75 -6.31 11.62
C ALA A 213 -1.09 -5.73 10.37
N PHE A 214 0.18 -6.07 10.09
CA PHE A 214 0.87 -5.69 8.85
C PHE A 214 0.32 -6.39 7.60
N MET A 215 -0.42 -7.51 7.74
CA MET A 215 -1.22 -8.05 6.62
C MET A 215 -2.31 -7.08 6.17
N GLY A 216 -2.81 -6.21 7.06
CA GLY A 216 -3.66 -5.07 6.70
C GLY A 216 -3.03 -4.10 5.71
N VAL A 217 -1.70 -3.98 5.73
CA VAL A 217 -0.93 -3.07 4.87
C VAL A 217 -0.67 -3.68 3.48
N TRP A 218 -1.05 -4.95 3.23
CA TRP A 218 -0.76 -5.65 1.96
C TRP A 218 -1.38 -4.99 0.72
N ILE A 219 -2.22 -3.98 0.89
CA ILE A 219 -2.67 -3.11 -0.19
C ILE A 219 -1.47 -2.46 -0.91
N LEU A 220 -0.36 -2.23 -0.20
CA LEU A 220 0.88 -1.73 -0.76
C LEU A 220 1.48 -2.69 -1.81
N MET A 221 1.12 -3.98 -1.79
CA MET A 221 1.47 -4.93 -2.86
C MET A 221 0.67 -4.65 -4.15
N MET A 222 -0.57 -4.15 -4.03
CA MET A 222 -1.34 -3.68 -5.18
C MET A 222 -0.72 -2.38 -5.72
N PHE A 223 -0.31 -1.46 -4.85
CA PHE A 223 0.43 -0.25 -5.25
C PHE A 223 1.74 -0.62 -5.95
N THR A 224 2.47 -1.60 -5.39
CA THR A 224 3.68 -2.17 -5.99
C THR A 224 3.42 -2.65 -7.42
N TYR A 225 2.30 -3.34 -7.65
CA TYR A 225 1.92 -3.84 -8.97
C TYR A 225 1.69 -2.68 -9.96
N ASP A 226 0.96 -1.63 -9.55
CA ASP A 226 0.67 -0.46 -10.39
C ASP A 226 1.91 0.39 -10.72
N TYR A 227 2.90 0.44 -9.82
CA TYR A 227 4.19 1.08 -10.11
C TYR A 227 5.08 0.17 -10.97
N ALA A 228 5.18 -1.12 -10.62
CA ALA A 228 6.06 -2.06 -11.29
C ALA A 228 5.73 -2.23 -12.78
N ARG A 229 4.47 -2.12 -13.20
CA ARG A 229 4.06 -2.29 -14.60
C ARG A 229 4.75 -1.32 -15.57
N PHE A 230 5.28 -0.19 -15.08
CA PHE A 230 6.03 0.77 -15.88
C PHE A 230 7.51 0.40 -16.05
N GLY A 231 8.02 -0.65 -15.40
CA GLY A 231 9.42 -1.04 -15.49
C GLY A 231 9.76 -1.75 -16.80
N ARG A 232 10.96 -1.48 -17.33
CA ARG A 232 11.51 -2.24 -18.47
C ARG A 232 11.80 -3.68 -18.11
N ASP A 233 11.68 -4.56 -19.11
CA ASP A 233 11.80 -6.00 -18.88
C ASP A 233 13.23 -6.45 -18.52
N GLU A 234 14.23 -5.75 -19.06
CA GLU A 234 15.65 -5.97 -18.77
C GLU A 234 16.01 -5.76 -17.28
N ASP A 235 15.30 -4.84 -16.61
CA ASP A 235 15.52 -4.49 -15.20
C ASP A 235 14.65 -5.30 -14.22
N ARG A 236 13.86 -6.25 -14.74
CA ARG A 236 12.83 -6.98 -13.98
C ARG A 236 13.37 -7.63 -12.70
N GLU A 237 14.54 -8.26 -12.78
CA GLU A 237 15.15 -8.94 -11.62
C GLU A 237 15.65 -7.97 -10.56
N TYR A 238 16.20 -6.82 -10.95
CA TYR A 238 16.58 -5.78 -10.01
C TYR A 238 15.33 -5.23 -9.30
N HIS A 239 14.27 -4.95 -10.05
CA HIS A 239 13.04 -4.45 -9.45
C HIS A 239 12.40 -5.45 -8.48
N ALA A 240 12.36 -6.73 -8.85
CA ALA A 240 11.79 -7.78 -8.00
C ALA A 240 12.60 -8.04 -6.71
N LYS A 241 13.93 -7.91 -6.74
CA LYS A 241 14.80 -8.24 -5.60
C LYS A 241 15.18 -7.04 -4.75
N VAL A 242 15.35 -5.87 -5.37
CA VAL A 242 15.90 -4.66 -4.74
C VAL A 242 14.84 -3.57 -4.64
N ASN A 243 14.28 -3.12 -5.76
CA ASN A 243 13.42 -1.93 -5.77
C ASN A 243 12.13 -2.14 -4.97
N PHE A 244 11.43 -3.23 -5.26
CA PHE A 244 10.17 -3.63 -4.61
C PHE A 244 10.38 -4.86 -3.69
N GLY A 245 11.64 -5.16 -3.38
CA GLY A 245 12.05 -6.33 -2.60
C GLY A 245 12.53 -5.97 -1.20
N ALA A 246 13.32 -6.85 -0.60
CA ALA A 246 13.75 -6.73 0.79
C ALA A 246 14.45 -5.39 1.13
N PRO A 247 15.36 -4.84 0.31
CA PRO A 247 16.02 -3.56 0.63
C PRO A 247 15.05 -2.41 0.87
N PHE A 248 14.00 -2.29 0.04
CA PHE A 248 12.98 -1.28 0.24
C PHE A 248 12.21 -1.49 1.54
N TYR A 249 11.75 -2.71 1.83
CA TYR A 249 10.96 -2.98 3.04
C TYR A 249 11.77 -2.96 4.34
N LEU A 250 13.07 -3.23 4.27
CA LEU A 250 13.98 -3.00 5.40
C LEU A 250 14.01 -1.52 5.79
N VAL A 251 13.99 -0.61 4.81
CA VAL A 251 13.91 0.83 5.09
C VAL A 251 12.49 1.22 5.48
N ALA A 252 11.51 0.91 4.63
CA ALA A 252 10.13 1.35 4.79
C ALA A 252 9.50 0.82 6.09
N PHE A 253 9.70 -0.45 6.45
CA PHE A 253 9.06 -1.04 7.64
C PHE A 253 10.01 -1.13 8.81
N LEU A 254 11.18 -1.76 8.65
CA LEU A 254 12.03 -2.08 9.80
C LEU A 254 12.73 -0.83 10.35
N LEU A 255 13.42 -0.04 9.50
CA LEU A 255 14.10 1.18 9.96
C LEU A 255 13.11 2.19 10.52
N ASN A 256 12.06 2.52 9.78
CA ASN A 256 11.01 3.42 10.27
C ASN A 256 10.34 2.88 11.53
N GLY A 257 10.04 1.58 11.58
CA GLY A 257 9.41 0.98 12.74
C GLY A 257 10.28 1.04 13.99
N LEU A 258 11.59 0.77 13.88
CA LEU A 258 12.54 0.92 14.97
C LEU A 258 12.61 2.36 15.46
N VAL A 259 12.69 3.34 14.54
CA VAL A 259 12.70 4.77 14.91
C VAL A 259 11.38 5.17 15.58
N GLY A 260 10.24 4.72 15.06
CA GLY A 260 8.92 4.99 15.65
C GLY A 260 8.80 4.47 17.07
N ILE A 261 9.18 3.20 17.31
CA ILE A 261 9.19 2.59 18.65
C ILE A 261 10.15 3.33 19.59
N PHE A 262 11.35 3.67 19.10
CA PHE A 262 12.33 4.42 19.87
C PHE A 262 11.81 5.81 20.28
N LEU A 263 11.27 6.59 19.35
CA LEU A 263 10.74 7.93 19.62
C LEU A 263 9.54 7.87 20.56
N ALA A 264 8.65 6.90 20.38
CA ALA A 264 7.50 6.70 21.25
C ALA A 264 7.89 6.48 22.71
N ALA A 265 8.97 5.73 22.96
CA ALA A 265 9.46 5.44 24.31
C ALA A 265 10.39 6.51 24.89
N SER A 266 10.98 7.37 24.05
CA SER A 266 12.02 8.31 24.46
C SER A 266 11.50 9.66 24.97
N LEU A 267 10.21 9.99 24.76
CA LEU A 267 9.66 11.25 25.21
C LEU A 267 8.73 11.12 26.42
N PRO A 268 8.91 11.98 27.44
CA PRO A 268 7.90 12.17 28.48
C PRO A 268 6.70 12.86 27.84
N THR A 269 5.69 12.07 27.46
CA THR A 269 4.43 12.59 26.97
C THR A 269 3.50 12.80 28.16
N GLU A 270 3.04 14.04 28.36
CA GLU A 270 1.98 14.33 29.33
C GLU A 270 0.74 13.52 28.92
N GLY A 271 0.32 12.56 29.76
CA GLY A 271 -0.77 11.62 29.44
C GLY A 271 -0.32 10.24 28.94
N GLY A 272 0.98 9.99 28.83
CA GLY A 272 1.52 8.70 28.38
C GLY A 272 1.68 8.58 26.87
N VAL A 273 2.27 7.46 26.43
CA VAL A 273 2.59 7.22 25.01
C VAL A 273 1.31 6.81 24.26
N THR A 274 0.99 7.53 23.20
CA THR A 274 -0.18 7.35 22.31
C THR A 274 0.27 7.13 20.86
N GLU A 275 -0.66 6.80 19.96
CA GLU A 275 -0.44 6.65 18.52
C GLU A 275 0.13 7.94 17.89
N VAL A 276 -0.24 9.08 18.47
CA VAL A 276 0.12 10.40 17.99
C VAL A 276 1.46 10.90 18.57
N SER A 277 1.94 10.26 19.64
CA SER A 277 3.15 10.69 20.37
C SER A 277 4.39 10.77 19.49
N VAL A 278 4.51 9.94 18.45
CA VAL A 278 5.65 9.99 17.51
C VAL A 278 5.66 11.27 16.68
N VAL A 279 4.49 11.80 16.30
CA VAL A 279 4.42 13.05 15.55
C VAL A 279 4.76 14.23 16.46
N LEU A 280 4.15 14.27 17.64
CA LEU A 280 4.41 15.31 18.64
C LEU A 280 5.88 15.32 19.08
N ALA A 281 6.48 14.13 19.23
CA ALA A 281 7.89 13.93 19.51
C ALA A 281 8.80 14.67 18.52
N LEU A 282 8.56 14.47 17.22
CA LEU A 282 9.34 15.10 16.17
C LEU A 282 9.24 16.63 16.25
N ILE A 283 8.04 17.16 16.49
CA ILE A 283 7.82 18.61 16.62
C ILE A 283 8.49 19.15 17.88
N GLN A 284 8.36 18.48 19.03
CA GLN A 284 8.94 18.92 20.30
C GLN A 284 10.48 18.86 20.31
N LEU A 285 11.08 17.89 19.59
CA LEU A 285 12.53 17.73 19.50
C LEU A 285 13.15 18.70 18.49
N MET A 286 12.53 18.88 17.32
CA MET A 286 13.15 19.56 16.19
C MET A 286 12.54 20.96 15.91
N GLY A 287 11.45 21.33 16.59
CA GLY A 287 10.75 22.59 16.39
C GLY A 287 10.32 22.78 14.93
N PHE A 288 10.68 23.93 14.35
CA PHE A 288 10.38 24.24 12.95
C PHE A 288 10.92 23.18 11.98
N ALA A 289 12.13 22.66 12.25
CA ALA A 289 12.72 21.63 11.41
C ALA A 289 11.90 20.33 11.44
N GLY A 290 11.25 20.04 12.57
CA GLY A 290 10.31 18.92 12.70
C GLY A 290 9.05 19.14 11.86
N LEU A 291 8.47 20.34 11.90
CA LEU A 291 7.33 20.69 11.06
C LEU A 291 7.68 20.58 9.57
N ALA A 292 8.81 21.16 9.16
CA ALA A 292 9.27 21.09 7.77
C ALA A 292 9.54 19.64 7.34
N PHE A 293 10.18 18.84 8.20
CA PHE A 293 10.43 17.43 7.97
C PHE A 293 9.14 16.64 7.75
N VAL A 294 8.16 16.79 8.66
CA VAL A 294 6.85 16.13 8.55
C VAL A 294 6.12 16.61 7.29
N TRP A 295 6.03 17.91 7.05
CA TRP A 295 5.33 18.46 5.89
C TRP A 295 5.90 17.93 4.57
N ILE A 296 7.22 18.00 4.40
CA ILE A 296 7.90 17.59 3.17
C ILE A 296 7.74 16.08 2.94
N SER A 297 8.00 15.27 3.99
CA SER A 297 7.89 13.82 3.90
C SER A 297 6.47 13.36 3.59
N GLN A 298 5.47 13.99 4.23
CA GLN A 298 4.07 13.59 4.08
C GLN A 298 3.46 14.11 2.77
N THR A 299 3.83 15.30 2.31
CA THR A 299 3.40 15.80 1.00
C THR A 299 3.73 14.82 -0.12
N ARG A 300 4.90 14.17 -0.04
CA ARG A 300 5.38 13.21 -1.04
C ARG A 300 4.48 11.97 -1.12
N ILE A 301 4.29 11.26 -0.01
CA ILE A 301 3.45 10.05 0.02
C ILE A 301 1.98 10.40 -0.19
N ASN A 302 1.51 11.52 0.36
CA ASN A 302 0.12 11.90 0.29
C ASN A 302 -0.29 12.23 -1.16
N THR A 303 0.62 12.81 -1.95
CA THR A 303 0.39 13.00 -3.39
C THR A 303 0.13 11.67 -4.11
N ALA A 304 0.88 10.60 -3.79
CA ALA A 304 0.65 9.28 -4.36
C ALA A 304 -0.70 8.68 -3.91
N ASN A 305 -1.07 8.85 -2.64
CA ASN A 305 -2.37 8.38 -2.12
C ASN A 305 -3.55 9.07 -2.81
N TYR A 306 -3.51 10.40 -2.94
CA TYR A 306 -4.54 11.18 -3.64
C TYR A 306 -4.64 10.80 -5.12
N TYR A 307 -3.49 10.61 -5.79
CA TYR A 307 -3.46 10.16 -7.18
C TYR A 307 -4.13 8.80 -7.34
N LEU A 308 -3.70 7.80 -6.56
CA LEU A 308 -4.23 6.44 -6.63
C LEU A 308 -5.71 6.38 -6.23
N ALA A 309 -6.14 7.19 -5.26
CA ALA A 309 -7.54 7.34 -4.90
C ALA A 309 -8.36 7.88 -6.07
N ALA A 310 -7.92 8.96 -6.72
CA ALA A 310 -8.64 9.58 -7.82
C ALA A 310 -8.74 8.64 -9.05
N VAL A 311 -7.64 7.99 -9.44
CA VAL A 311 -7.61 7.08 -10.61
C VAL A 311 -8.51 5.87 -10.39
N ASN A 312 -8.42 5.24 -9.21
CA ASN A 312 -9.23 4.05 -8.93
C ASN A 312 -10.70 4.40 -8.69
N MET A 313 -11.00 5.58 -8.14
CA MET A 313 -12.37 6.08 -8.03
C MET A 313 -12.98 6.36 -9.41
N GLU A 314 -12.22 6.96 -10.33
CA GLU A 314 -12.64 7.13 -11.72
C GLU A 314 -12.95 5.77 -12.37
N SER A 315 -12.01 4.81 -12.29
CA SER A 315 -12.18 3.45 -12.84
C SER A 315 -13.40 2.74 -12.26
N PHE A 316 -13.62 2.87 -10.95
CA PHE A 316 -14.81 2.37 -10.29
C PHE A 316 -16.08 3.02 -10.84
N ALA A 317 -16.14 4.35 -10.93
CA ALA A 317 -17.32 5.05 -11.39
C ALA A 317 -17.66 4.76 -12.86
N GLN A 318 -16.64 4.60 -13.70
CA GLN A 318 -16.81 4.16 -15.08
C GLN A 318 -17.36 2.73 -15.15
N THR A 319 -16.89 1.83 -14.29
CA THR A 319 -17.31 0.42 -14.31
C THR A 319 -18.70 0.23 -13.68
N ALA A 320 -18.95 0.86 -12.53
CA ALA A 320 -20.17 0.69 -11.74
C ALA A 320 -21.33 1.58 -12.23
N PHE A 321 -21.05 2.82 -12.59
CA PHE A 321 -22.07 3.82 -12.95
C PHE A 321 -22.02 4.28 -14.40
N ARG A 322 -21.04 3.81 -15.20
CA ARG A 322 -20.78 4.27 -16.58
C ARG A 322 -20.55 5.79 -16.66
N LEU A 323 -20.06 6.38 -15.57
CA LEU A 323 -19.88 7.82 -15.44
C LEU A 323 -18.46 8.20 -15.90
N ARG A 324 -18.36 9.10 -16.88
CA ARG A 324 -17.10 9.66 -17.36
C ARG A 324 -17.05 11.15 -17.05
N LEU A 325 -16.28 11.51 -16.02
CA LEU A 325 -16.09 12.89 -15.59
C LEU A 325 -14.62 13.29 -15.72
N PRO A 326 -14.31 14.59 -15.88
CA PRO A 326 -12.94 15.06 -15.87
C PRO A 326 -12.24 14.68 -14.58
N LYS A 327 -10.95 14.34 -14.68
CA LYS A 327 -10.08 13.94 -13.56
C LYS A 327 -10.09 14.94 -12.41
N VAL A 328 -10.27 16.23 -12.73
CA VAL A 328 -10.38 17.30 -11.73
C VAL A 328 -11.53 17.07 -10.76
N VAL A 329 -12.66 16.60 -11.26
CA VAL A 329 -13.84 16.32 -10.44
C VAL A 329 -13.54 15.19 -9.45
N TRP A 330 -12.89 14.11 -9.90
CA TRP A 330 -12.56 12.98 -9.04
C TRP A 330 -11.57 13.35 -7.94
N ALA A 331 -10.54 14.12 -8.26
CA ALA A 331 -9.60 14.64 -7.26
C ALA A 331 -10.27 15.57 -6.24
N CYS A 332 -11.21 16.44 -6.65
CA CYS A 332 -12.01 17.24 -5.73
C CYS A 332 -12.91 16.37 -4.84
N VAL A 333 -13.57 15.35 -5.39
CA VAL A 333 -14.41 14.41 -4.62
C VAL A 333 -13.58 13.67 -3.58
N VAL A 334 -12.41 13.16 -3.96
CA VAL A 334 -11.44 12.55 -3.03
C VAL A 334 -11.05 13.54 -1.93
N GLY A 335 -10.75 14.79 -2.27
CA GLY A 335 -10.42 15.82 -1.29
C GLY A 335 -11.55 16.11 -0.30
N VAL A 336 -12.79 16.22 -0.77
CA VAL A 336 -13.95 16.42 0.12
C VAL A 336 -14.13 15.24 1.08
N ILE A 337 -14.04 14.01 0.57
CA ILE A 337 -14.14 12.80 1.41
C ILE A 337 -12.99 12.77 2.42
N ALA A 338 -11.76 13.04 1.98
CA ALA A 338 -10.59 13.07 2.83
C ALA A 338 -10.74 14.12 3.93
N TYR A 339 -11.19 15.33 3.61
CA TYR A 339 -11.44 16.38 4.61
C TYR A 339 -12.42 15.93 5.68
N VAL A 340 -13.57 15.40 5.28
CA VAL A 340 -14.61 14.94 6.23
C VAL A 340 -14.06 13.83 7.13
N LEU A 341 -13.32 12.88 6.56
CA LEU A 341 -12.72 11.78 7.32
C LEU A 341 -11.57 12.22 8.22
N MET A 342 -10.80 13.24 7.83
CA MET A 342 -9.76 13.83 8.69
C MET A 342 -10.36 14.48 9.94
N LEU A 343 -11.61 14.96 9.90
CA LEU A 343 -12.30 15.47 11.08
C LEU A 343 -12.70 14.36 12.07
N ALA A 344 -12.59 13.09 11.68
CA ALA A 344 -12.74 11.94 12.58
C ALA A 344 -11.38 11.58 13.23
N ASP A 345 -11.42 10.83 14.35
CA ASP A 345 -10.20 10.38 15.03
C ASP A 345 -9.56 9.18 14.32
N VAL A 346 -8.78 9.47 13.29
CA VAL A 346 -8.18 8.46 12.40
C VAL A 346 -7.13 7.61 13.12
N PHE A 347 -6.45 8.17 14.12
CA PHE A 347 -5.34 7.53 14.81
C PHE A 347 -5.83 6.42 15.74
N HIS A 348 -6.94 6.67 16.45
CA HIS A 348 -7.52 5.72 17.38
C HIS A 348 -7.97 4.40 16.70
N TYR A 349 -8.46 4.48 15.46
CA TYR A 349 -9.00 3.32 14.74
C TYR A 349 -8.00 2.62 13.81
N ILE A 350 -6.70 2.95 13.89
CA ILE A 350 -5.70 2.49 12.91
C ILE A 350 -5.58 0.97 12.80
N LEU A 351 -5.46 0.27 13.93
CA LEU A 351 -5.33 -1.18 13.94
C LEU A 351 -6.64 -1.87 13.53
N GLN A 352 -7.79 -1.28 13.88
CA GLN A 352 -9.09 -1.79 13.49
C GLN A 352 -9.29 -1.66 11.98
N ALA A 353 -8.98 -0.51 11.40
CA ALA A 353 -9.05 -0.29 9.95
C ALA A 353 -8.17 -1.30 9.20
N LEU A 354 -6.92 -1.52 9.67
CA LEU A 354 -6.02 -2.51 9.10
C LEU A 354 -6.56 -3.95 9.19
N ALA A 355 -7.22 -4.31 10.29
CA ALA A 355 -7.79 -5.65 10.45
C ALA A 355 -8.90 -5.92 9.43
N TYR A 356 -9.87 -5.01 9.29
CA TYR A 356 -10.96 -5.16 8.32
C TYR A 356 -10.46 -5.13 6.88
N GLN A 357 -9.58 -4.17 6.56
CA GLN A 357 -8.99 -4.06 5.23
C GLN A 357 -8.16 -5.29 4.86
N GLY A 358 -7.36 -5.80 5.81
CA GLY A 358 -6.49 -6.94 5.62
C GLY A 358 -7.23 -8.17 5.12
N ILE A 359 -8.43 -8.44 5.64
CA ILE A 359 -9.27 -9.57 5.20
C ILE A 359 -9.49 -9.53 3.68
N PHE A 360 -9.96 -8.41 3.15
CA PHE A 360 -10.27 -8.35 1.72
C PHE A 360 -9.02 -8.37 0.84
N VAL A 361 -7.98 -7.65 1.26
CA VAL A 361 -6.79 -7.44 0.44
C VAL A 361 -5.94 -8.71 0.35
N VAL A 362 -5.75 -9.43 1.47
CA VAL A 362 -4.92 -10.65 1.46
C VAL A 362 -5.55 -11.75 0.61
N ALA A 363 -6.88 -11.83 0.55
CA ALA A 363 -7.55 -12.76 -0.36
C ALA A 363 -7.27 -12.42 -1.83
N TRP A 364 -7.30 -11.13 -2.20
CA TRP A 364 -6.93 -10.71 -3.56
C TRP A 364 -5.49 -11.11 -3.89
N VAL A 365 -4.54 -10.86 -2.96
CA VAL A 365 -3.13 -11.22 -3.14
C VAL A 365 -2.97 -12.74 -3.32
N ALA A 366 -3.68 -13.55 -2.54
CA ALA A 366 -3.65 -15.01 -2.68
C ALA A 366 -4.15 -15.47 -4.05
N ILE A 367 -5.28 -14.93 -4.51
CA ILE A 367 -5.85 -15.24 -5.83
C ILE A 367 -4.88 -14.85 -6.94
N ALA A 368 -4.29 -13.64 -6.84
CA ALA A 368 -3.28 -13.15 -7.77
C ALA A 368 -2.08 -14.09 -7.85
N LEU A 369 -1.52 -14.50 -6.72
CA LEU A 369 -0.37 -15.41 -6.68
C LEU A 369 -0.69 -16.76 -7.33
N VAL A 370 -1.83 -17.37 -6.97
CA VAL A 370 -2.24 -18.66 -7.55
C VAL A 370 -2.48 -18.54 -9.06
N HIS A 371 -3.08 -17.44 -9.51
CA HIS A 371 -3.29 -17.18 -10.94
C HIS A 371 -1.96 -17.05 -11.68
N ILE A 372 -1.03 -16.22 -11.18
CA ILE A 372 0.27 -15.98 -11.82
C ILE A 372 1.09 -17.27 -11.91
N VAL A 373 1.08 -18.09 -10.86
CA VAL A 373 1.80 -19.38 -10.86
C VAL A 373 1.17 -20.35 -11.86
N THR A 374 -0.16 -20.41 -11.92
CA THR A 374 -0.89 -21.24 -12.90
C THR A 374 -0.59 -20.79 -14.33
N GLU A 375 -0.73 -19.49 -14.60
CA GLU A 375 -0.49 -18.90 -15.91
C GLU A 375 0.94 -19.14 -16.40
N ARG A 376 1.94 -19.01 -15.51
CA ARG A 376 3.34 -19.29 -15.84
C ARG A 376 3.57 -20.75 -16.21
N ARG A 377 2.88 -21.70 -15.56
CA ARG A 377 2.97 -23.13 -15.88
C ARG A 377 2.32 -23.48 -17.21
N GLU A 378 1.29 -22.73 -17.59
CA GLU A 378 0.57 -22.89 -18.86
C GLU A 378 1.30 -22.22 -20.05
N GLY A 379 2.39 -21.49 -19.81
CA GLY A 379 3.18 -20.86 -20.87
C GLY A 379 2.43 -19.75 -21.62
N VAL A 380 1.51 -19.04 -20.95
CA VAL A 380 0.66 -18.03 -21.61
C VAL A 380 1.49 -16.86 -22.14
N GLU A 381 1.50 -16.71 -23.47
CA GLU A 381 2.15 -15.62 -24.20
C GLU A 381 1.39 -14.29 -24.15
N HIS A 382 2.07 -13.21 -24.56
CA HIS A 382 1.58 -11.83 -24.47
C HIS A 382 0.29 -11.59 -25.27
N ASP A 383 0.16 -12.18 -26.47
CA ASP A 383 -1.03 -12.04 -27.33
C ASP A 383 -2.30 -12.58 -26.67
N ARG A 384 -2.16 -13.62 -25.83
CA ARG A 384 -3.29 -14.16 -25.06
C ARG A 384 -3.75 -13.23 -23.94
N ILE A 385 -2.91 -12.32 -23.44
CA ILE A 385 -3.29 -11.37 -22.39
C ILE A 385 -4.19 -10.28 -22.97
N SER A 386 -3.83 -9.76 -24.14
CA SER A 386 -4.67 -8.81 -24.89
C SER A 386 -6.03 -9.41 -25.24
N PHE A 387 -6.06 -10.68 -25.67
CA PHE A 387 -7.31 -11.42 -25.90
C PHE A 387 -8.14 -11.62 -24.62
N ARG A 388 -7.50 -11.96 -23.49
CA ARG A 388 -8.20 -12.11 -22.20
C ARG A 388 -8.84 -10.82 -21.70
N LEU A 389 -8.25 -9.66 -22.02
CA LEU A 389 -8.82 -8.36 -21.66
C LEU A 389 -10.09 -8.04 -22.47
N SER A 390 -10.09 -8.35 -23.77
CA SER A 390 -11.25 -8.14 -24.64
C SER A 390 -12.39 -9.14 -24.41
N ASP A 391 -12.10 -10.33 -23.88
CA ASP A 391 -13.08 -11.39 -23.55
C ASP A 391 -13.33 -11.54 -22.04
N THR A 392 -13.26 -10.44 -21.27
CA THR A 392 -13.52 -10.50 -19.82
C THR A 392 -14.99 -10.72 -19.52
N ARG A 393 -15.29 -11.81 -18.82
CA ARG A 393 -16.65 -12.12 -18.35
C ARG A 393 -17.16 -11.03 -17.41
N ALA A 394 -18.48 -10.81 -17.39
CA ALA A 394 -19.13 -9.92 -16.42
C ALA A 394 -18.81 -10.32 -14.96
N VAL A 395 -18.76 -11.63 -14.72
CA VAL A 395 -18.34 -12.25 -13.45
C VAL A 395 -17.46 -13.45 -13.75
N ASN A 396 -16.30 -13.56 -13.08
CA ASN A 396 -15.54 -14.79 -13.01
C ASN A 396 -15.88 -15.51 -11.69
N PRO A 397 -16.68 -16.60 -11.71
CA PRO A 397 -17.15 -17.24 -10.49
C PRO A 397 -16.04 -17.93 -9.70
N ALA A 398 -14.89 -18.26 -10.32
CA ALA A 398 -13.75 -18.82 -9.59
C ALA A 398 -13.08 -17.75 -8.76
N GLY A 399 -12.77 -16.60 -9.37
CA GLY A 399 -12.17 -15.47 -8.69
C GLY A 399 -13.07 -14.86 -7.65
N LEU A 400 -14.24 -14.36 -8.07
CA LEU A 400 -15.16 -13.66 -7.18
C LEU A 400 -15.71 -14.61 -6.09
N GLY A 401 -16.02 -15.85 -6.44
CA GLY A 401 -16.49 -16.85 -5.47
C GLY A 401 -15.43 -17.19 -4.42
N ALA A 402 -14.18 -17.45 -4.83
CA ALA A 402 -13.09 -17.68 -3.88
C ALA A 402 -12.86 -16.48 -2.97
N TRP A 403 -12.96 -15.27 -3.52
CA TRP A 403 -12.76 -14.04 -2.76
C TRP A 403 -13.85 -13.84 -1.68
N LEU A 404 -15.13 -13.98 -2.05
CA LEU A 404 -16.24 -13.81 -1.12
C LEU A 404 -16.25 -14.87 -0.02
N VAL A 405 -15.97 -16.13 -0.36
CA VAL A 405 -15.88 -17.23 0.63
C VAL A 405 -14.75 -16.94 1.62
N ALA A 406 -13.58 -16.56 1.11
CA ALA A 406 -12.43 -16.27 1.96
C ALA A 406 -12.66 -15.05 2.85
N ALA A 407 -13.24 -13.97 2.31
CA ALA A 407 -13.59 -12.77 3.07
C ALA A 407 -14.63 -13.09 4.16
N GLY A 408 -15.62 -13.94 3.86
CA GLY A 408 -16.61 -14.41 4.83
C GLY A 408 -15.97 -15.19 5.99
N VAL A 409 -15.02 -16.09 5.70
CA VAL A 409 -14.26 -16.81 6.74
C VAL A 409 -13.42 -15.84 7.57
N GLY A 410 -12.72 -14.91 6.95
CA GLY A 410 -11.93 -13.89 7.64
C GLY A 410 -12.76 -13.04 8.58
N LEU A 411 -13.91 -12.57 8.10
CA LEU A 411 -14.83 -11.75 8.89
C LEU A 411 -15.42 -12.55 10.06
N ALA A 412 -15.82 -13.81 9.83
CA ALA A 412 -16.31 -14.67 10.90
C ALA A 412 -15.26 -14.88 12.00
N LEU A 413 -14.00 -15.11 11.62
CA LEU A 413 -12.88 -15.23 12.58
C LEU A 413 -12.62 -13.92 13.32
N HIS A 414 -12.66 -12.78 12.62
CA HIS A 414 -12.47 -11.46 13.24
C HIS A 414 -13.57 -11.15 14.26
N LEU A 415 -14.84 -11.37 13.90
CA LEU A 415 -16.00 -11.12 14.75
C LEU A 415 -16.11 -12.10 15.93
N ALA A 416 -15.58 -13.33 15.80
CA ALA A 416 -15.49 -14.28 16.90
C ALA A 416 -14.58 -13.77 18.05
N GLY A 417 -13.68 -12.83 17.77
CA GLY A 417 -12.81 -12.23 18.76
C GLY A 417 -11.75 -13.19 19.32
N GLY A 418 -11.08 -12.76 20.40
CA GLY A 418 -10.08 -13.56 21.10
C GLY A 418 -8.95 -14.05 20.20
N SER A 419 -8.52 -15.30 20.40
CA SER A 419 -7.46 -15.92 19.59
C SER A 419 -7.88 -16.16 18.14
N ALA A 420 -9.18 -16.36 17.86
CA ALA A 420 -9.68 -16.60 16.51
C ALA A 420 -9.46 -15.39 15.60
N ALA A 421 -9.65 -14.17 16.13
CA ALA A 421 -9.46 -12.94 15.36
C ALA A 421 -8.03 -12.80 14.80
N THR A 422 -7.03 -13.36 15.49
CA THR A 422 -5.63 -13.35 15.06
C THR A 422 -5.39 -14.19 13.80
N PHE A 423 -6.31 -15.08 13.44
CA PHE A 423 -6.24 -15.89 12.23
C PHE A 423 -7.08 -15.33 11.08
N SER A 424 -7.79 -14.21 11.27
CA SER A 424 -8.68 -13.61 10.26
C SER A 424 -7.98 -13.43 8.90
N ALA A 425 -6.92 -12.61 8.82
CA ALA A 425 -6.18 -12.39 7.58
C ALA A 425 -5.40 -13.63 7.08
N PRO A 426 -4.64 -14.37 7.92
CA PRO A 426 -3.95 -15.60 7.49
C PRO A 426 -4.88 -16.67 6.91
N ALA A 427 -6.00 -16.96 7.59
CA ALA A 427 -6.98 -17.93 7.10
C ALA A 427 -7.63 -17.45 5.81
N THR A 428 -7.94 -16.16 5.70
CA THR A 428 -8.47 -15.56 4.47
C THR A 428 -7.52 -15.76 3.29
N PHE A 429 -6.22 -15.51 3.48
CA PHE A 429 -5.20 -15.73 2.46
C PHE A 429 -5.18 -17.20 2.00
N VAL A 430 -5.14 -18.15 2.94
CA VAL A 430 -5.11 -19.58 2.63
C VAL A 430 -6.39 -20.05 1.93
N VAL A 431 -7.56 -19.68 2.46
CA VAL A 431 -8.86 -20.07 1.89
C VAL A 431 -9.03 -19.50 0.49
N ALA A 432 -8.66 -18.24 0.25
CA ALA A 432 -8.74 -17.63 -1.07
C ALA A 432 -7.86 -18.36 -2.09
N GLY A 433 -6.60 -18.66 -1.73
CA GLY A 433 -5.68 -19.38 -2.60
C GLY A 433 -6.17 -20.79 -2.93
N VAL A 434 -6.61 -21.55 -1.93
CA VAL A 434 -7.11 -22.92 -2.11
C VAL A 434 -8.41 -22.93 -2.91
N ALA A 435 -9.38 -22.10 -2.55
CA ALA A 435 -10.66 -22.03 -3.25
C ALA A 435 -10.47 -21.63 -4.72
N TYR A 436 -9.62 -20.64 -5.00
CA TYR A 436 -9.34 -20.22 -6.36
C TYR A 436 -8.64 -21.31 -7.18
N ALA A 437 -7.65 -22.01 -6.61
CA ALA A 437 -6.96 -23.12 -7.28
C ALA A 437 -7.93 -24.26 -7.64
N LEU A 438 -8.90 -24.57 -6.77
CA LEU A 438 -9.89 -25.61 -7.01
C LEU A 438 -10.93 -25.20 -8.06
N LEU A 439 -11.47 -23.99 -7.95
CA LEU A 439 -12.52 -23.50 -8.83
C LEU A 439 -12.01 -23.23 -10.26
N SER A 440 -10.80 -22.66 -10.39
CA SER A 440 -10.18 -22.40 -11.71
C SER A 440 -9.92 -23.71 -12.48
N ARG A 441 -9.39 -24.74 -11.82
CA ARG A 441 -9.20 -26.07 -12.44
C ARG A 441 -10.50 -26.71 -12.93
N ARG A 442 -11.59 -26.55 -12.18
CA ARG A 442 -12.91 -27.06 -12.59
C ARG A 442 -13.44 -26.33 -13.82
N GLN A 443 -13.27 -25.01 -13.89
CA GLN A 443 -13.67 -24.23 -15.06
C GLN A 443 -12.88 -24.62 -16.32
N SER A 444 -11.56 -24.80 -16.22
CA SER A 444 -10.73 -25.22 -17.35
C SER A 444 -11.10 -26.62 -17.85
N ARG A 445 -11.45 -27.55 -16.95
CA ARG A 445 -11.93 -28.90 -17.33
C ARG A 445 -13.30 -28.87 -18.00
N ALA A 446 -14.22 -28.06 -17.51
CA ALA A 446 -15.56 -27.93 -18.09
C ALA A 446 -15.55 -27.25 -19.48
N ALA A 447 -14.52 -26.45 -19.77
CA ALA A 447 -14.35 -25.76 -21.05
C ALA A 447 -13.73 -26.65 -22.17
N MET A 448 -13.33 -27.90 -21.88
CA MET A 448 -12.93 -28.87 -22.91
C MET A 448 -14.06 -29.89 -23.13
N PRO A 449 -14.86 -29.77 -24.22
CA PRO A 449 -15.81 -30.81 -24.59
C PRO A 449 -15.08 -32.12 -24.89
N GLY A 450 -15.62 -33.23 -24.40
CA GLY A 450 -14.93 -34.52 -24.29
C GLY A 450 -14.23 -35.03 -25.55
N THR A 451 -13.01 -35.53 -25.36
CA THR A 451 -12.46 -36.61 -26.19
C THR A 451 -13.30 -37.85 -25.93
N ALA A 452 -14.38 -38.01 -26.71
CA ALA A 452 -15.16 -39.23 -26.73
C ALA A 452 -14.27 -40.39 -27.24
N ASN A 453 -14.29 -41.49 -26.50
CA ASN A 453 -13.69 -42.78 -26.86
C ASN A 453 -13.87 -43.11 -28.34
N HIS A 454 -12.78 -43.20 -29.10
CA HIS A 454 -12.74 -44.09 -30.25
C HIS A 454 -12.23 -45.44 -29.78
N ASN A 455 -13.19 -46.33 -29.56
CA ASN A 455 -12.96 -47.76 -29.41
C ASN A 455 -12.78 -48.31 -30.83
N PRO A 456 -11.62 -48.88 -31.21
CA PRO A 456 -11.49 -49.52 -32.52
C PRO A 456 -12.15 -50.90 -32.42
N GLY A 457 -13.36 -50.99 -32.99
CA GLY A 457 -14.01 -52.25 -33.33
C GLY A 457 -13.73 -52.61 -34.78
#